data_AF-T0ZGH0-F1
#
_entry.id   AF-T0ZGH0-F1
#
_cell.length_a   1.000
_cell.length_b   1.000
_cell.length_c   1.000
_cell.angle_alpha   90.00
_cell.angle_beta   90.00
_cell.angle_gamma   90.00
#
_symmetry.space_group_name_H-M   'P 1'
#
loop_
_entity.id
_entity.type
_entity.pdbx_description
1 polymer ?
#
loop_
_entity_poly.entity_id
_entity_poly.type
_entity_poly.pdbx_seq_one_letter_code
_entity_poly.pdbx_strand_id
1 'polypeptide(L)'
;MPHQLARDTRIEPWSNDPRGLMKLITAIIKPFKLDAVRAALDGVGVQGLTVTEVKGFGRQKGHTELYRGAEYLVDFLPKIKIEVAVPDPGLDPALEAIA
;
A
#
# COMPACT_ATOMS: atom_id res chain seq x y z
N MET A 1 -52.42 3.53 -1.03
CA MET A 1 -51.44 3.57 -2.13
C MET A 1 -50.03 3.64 -1.53
N PRO A 2 -49.22 2.58 -1.61
CA PRO A 2 -47.85 2.55 -1.10
C PRO A 2 -46.84 2.91 -2.20
N HIS A 3 -46.09 3.99 -2.03
CA HIS A 3 -44.95 4.39 -2.87
C HIS A 3 -44.28 5.56 -2.14
N GLN A 4 -43.00 5.64 -1.81
CA GLN A 4 -41.84 4.83 -2.16
C GLN A 4 -40.71 5.33 -1.23
N LEU A 5 -40.12 4.45 -0.43
CA LEU A 5 -38.82 4.68 0.20
C LEU A 5 -37.77 4.35 -0.86
N ALA A 6 -37.22 5.37 -1.52
CA ALA A 6 -36.08 5.21 -2.42
C ALA A 6 -35.29 6.51 -2.50
N ARG A 7 -34.39 6.72 -1.54
CA ARG A 7 -33.27 7.66 -1.68
C ARG A 7 -31.98 6.99 -1.23
N ASP A 8 -31.49 6.18 -2.16
CA ASP A 8 -30.11 6.19 -2.62
C ASP A 8 -29.02 5.86 -1.59
N THR A 9 -28.91 4.57 -1.27
CA THR A 9 -27.69 3.92 -0.79
C THR A 9 -26.61 3.85 -1.89
N ARG A 10 -26.25 4.99 -2.48
CA ARG A 10 -25.00 5.13 -3.25
C ARG A 10 -23.91 5.62 -2.30
N ILE A 11 -23.26 4.66 -1.67
CA ILE A 11 -22.01 4.87 -0.95
C ILE A 11 -20.99 5.25 -2.02
N GLU A 12 -20.64 6.53 -2.15
CA GLU A 12 -19.51 6.94 -2.98
C GLU A 12 -18.22 6.38 -2.37
N PRO A 13 -17.32 5.75 -3.15
CA PRO A 13 -16.17 5.02 -2.62
C PRO A 13 -15.11 5.88 -1.93
N TRP A 14 -15.28 7.21 -1.91
CA TRP A 14 -14.43 8.17 -1.19
C TRP A 14 -15.21 9.04 -0.19
N SER A 15 -16.28 8.49 0.41
CA SER A 15 -17.03 9.12 1.51
C SER A 15 -16.09 9.77 2.53
N ASN A 16 -16.07 11.10 2.57
CA ASN A 16 -15.51 11.91 3.64
C ASN A 16 -16.40 11.73 4.89
N ASP A 17 -16.33 10.54 5.50
CA ASP A 17 -16.95 10.28 6.79
C ASP A 17 -16.19 11.12 7.83
N PRO A 18 -16.84 12.02 8.56
CA PRO A 18 -16.20 12.79 9.64
C PRO A 18 -15.66 11.91 10.78
N ARG A 19 -15.93 10.59 10.79
CA ARG A 19 -15.33 9.59 11.69
C ARG A 19 -14.08 8.91 11.11
N GLY A 20 -13.74 9.15 9.85
CA GLY A 20 -12.59 8.60 9.15
C GLY A 20 -11.28 9.31 9.49
N LEU A 21 -11.04 9.56 10.79
CA LEU A 21 -9.87 10.29 11.29
C LEU A 21 -8.55 9.55 11.06
N MET A 22 -8.58 8.25 10.79
CA MET A 22 -7.39 7.40 10.62
C MET A 22 -7.43 6.65 9.28
N LYS A 23 -6.27 6.56 8.64
CA LYS A 23 -6.02 5.83 7.39
C LYS A 23 -4.93 4.80 7.61
N LEU A 24 -5.03 3.68 6.92
CA LEU A 24 -3.96 2.68 6.83
C LEU A 24 -3.36 2.73 5.42
N ILE A 25 -2.11 3.14 5.33
CA ILE A 25 -1.33 3.11 4.08
C ILE A 25 -0.62 1.76 4.01
N THR A 26 -0.79 1.06 2.89
CA THR A 26 -0.07 -0.19 2.58
C THR A 26 0.76 0.03 1.32
N ALA A 27 2.08 -0.01 1.46
CA ALA A 27 3.02 0.22 0.37
C ALA A 27 3.92 -1.01 0.13
N ILE A 28 4.15 -1.34 -1.14
CA ILE A 28 5.10 -2.41 -1.54
C ILE A 28 6.29 -1.76 -2.24
N ILE A 29 7.47 -1.86 -1.62
CA ILE A 29 8.70 -1.23 -2.11
C ILE A 29 9.79 -2.25 -2.39
N LYS A 30 10.86 -1.80 -3.08
CA LYS A 30 12.10 -2.56 -3.21
C LYS A 30 12.83 -2.60 -1.86
N PRO A 31 13.48 -3.71 -1.46
CA PRO A 31 14.09 -3.83 -0.13
C PRO A 31 15.08 -2.70 0.23
N PHE A 32 15.93 -2.27 -0.71
CA PHE A 32 16.92 -1.21 -0.46
C PHE A 32 16.32 0.19 -0.24
N LYS A 33 15.02 0.39 -0.49
CA LYS A 33 14.35 1.68 -0.24
C LYS A 33 13.89 1.83 1.23
N LEU A 34 13.92 0.76 2.04
CA LEU A 34 13.34 0.76 3.38
C LEU A 34 13.89 1.87 4.28
N ASP A 35 15.22 2.01 4.37
CA ASP A 35 15.83 3.02 5.23
C ASP A 35 15.49 4.46 4.80
N ALA A 36 15.46 4.70 3.48
CA ALA A 36 15.08 5.99 2.92
C ALA A 36 13.61 6.34 3.21
N VAL A 37 12.70 5.37 3.02
CA VAL A 37 11.27 5.55 3.32
C VAL A 37 11.05 5.77 4.81
N ARG A 38 11.74 5.02 5.68
CA ARG A 38 11.68 5.22 7.14
C ARG A 38 12.11 6.63 7.53
N ALA A 39 13.24 7.12 6.99
CA ALA A 39 13.73 8.47 7.29
C ALA A 39 12.79 9.57 6.78
N ALA A 40 12.21 9.39 5.59
CA ALA A 40 11.24 10.32 5.04
C ALA A 40 9.94 10.38 5.87
N LEU A 41 9.45 9.22 6.31
CA LEU A 41 8.28 9.12 7.20
C LEU A 41 8.53 9.77 8.56
N ASP A 42 9.71 9.57 9.15
CA ASP A 42 10.11 10.23 10.40
C ASP A 42 10.13 11.77 10.24
N GLY A 43 10.63 12.26 9.10
CA GLY A 43 10.65 13.70 8.76
C GLY A 43 9.27 14.35 8.65
N VAL A 44 8.22 13.58 8.38
CA VAL A 44 6.81 14.05 8.35
C VAL A 44 6.04 13.71 9.63
N GLY A 45 6.74 13.25 10.68
CA GLY A 45 6.15 12.98 12.00
C GLY A 45 5.53 11.60 12.16
N VAL A 46 5.77 10.67 11.22
CA VAL A 46 5.31 9.28 11.30
C VAL A 46 6.39 8.42 11.96
N GLN A 47 6.20 8.12 13.25
CA GLN A 47 7.19 7.41 14.07
C GLN A 47 6.95 5.89 14.17
N GLY A 48 5.81 5.40 13.67
CA GLY A 48 5.41 4.00 13.74
C GLY A 48 5.12 3.42 12.35
N LEU A 49 5.76 2.30 12.04
CA LEU A 49 5.50 1.53 10.83
C LEU A 49 5.68 0.04 11.10
N THR A 50 4.91 -0.79 10.41
CA THR A 50 5.06 -2.25 10.43
C THR A 50 5.69 -2.69 9.11
N VAL A 51 6.74 -3.50 9.20
CA VAL A 51 7.44 -4.06 8.04
C VAL A 51 7.12 -5.54 7.95
N THR A 52 6.77 -6.01 6.76
CA THR A 52 6.66 -7.45 6.46
C THR A 52 7.45 -7.76 5.21
N GLU A 53 8.30 -8.77 5.27
CA GLU A 53 8.93 -9.34 4.08
C GLU A 53 7.88 -10.07 3.26
N VAL A 54 7.72 -9.68 2.00
CA VAL A 54 6.75 -10.30 1.09
C VAL A 54 7.46 -10.64 -0.22
N LYS A 55 6.87 -11.55 -0.99
CA LYS A 55 7.34 -11.80 -2.35
C LYS A 55 6.27 -11.29 -3.32
N GLY A 56 6.69 -10.50 -4.30
CA GLY A 56 5.79 -9.85 -5.26
C GLY A 56 6.04 -10.35 -6.68
N PHE A 57 4.96 -10.46 -7.45
CA PHE A 57 4.97 -10.72 -8.89
C PHE A 57 4.38 -9.49 -9.60
N GLY A 58 4.97 -9.03 -10.71
CA GLY A 58 4.48 -7.83 -11.39
C GLY A 58 5.19 -7.54 -12.71
N ARG A 59 4.80 -6.45 -13.40
CA ARG A 59 5.29 -6.03 -14.73
C ARG A 59 6.77 -5.58 -14.78
N GLN A 60 7.60 -5.97 -13.81
CA GLN A 60 9.04 -5.91 -13.99
C GLN A 60 9.39 -7.01 -15.01
N LYS A 61 9.24 -6.69 -16.30
CA LYS A 61 9.40 -7.55 -17.49
C LYS A 61 10.10 -8.87 -17.16
N GLY A 62 9.28 -9.94 -17.09
CA GLY A 62 9.66 -11.27 -16.66
C GLY A 62 11.01 -11.71 -17.24
N HIS A 63 11.93 -12.08 -16.35
CA HIS A 63 13.10 -12.84 -16.75
C HIS A 63 12.71 -14.31 -16.67
N THR A 64 12.39 -14.90 -17.80
CA THR A 64 12.33 -16.36 -17.93
C THR A 64 13.77 -16.89 -17.89
N GLU A 65 14.31 -17.12 -16.69
CA GLU A 65 15.59 -17.81 -16.55
C GLU A 65 15.37 -19.33 -16.63
N LEU A 66 15.74 -19.93 -17.77
CA LEU A 66 15.83 -21.38 -17.90
C LEU A 66 17.00 -21.91 -17.05
N TYR A 67 16.72 -22.76 -16.07
CA TYR A 67 17.74 -23.50 -15.34
C TYR A 67 17.67 -25.00 -15.63
N ARG A 68 18.66 -25.52 -16.36
CA ARG A 68 18.95 -26.96 -16.58
C ARG A 68 17.77 -27.86 -16.98
N GLY A 69 16.90 -27.39 -17.87
CA GLY A 69 15.91 -28.26 -18.54
C GLY A 69 14.73 -28.71 -17.68
N ALA A 70 14.53 -28.12 -16.50
CA ALA A 70 13.29 -28.24 -15.74
C ALA A 70 12.75 -26.83 -15.46
N GLU A 71 11.53 -26.53 -15.92
CA GLU A 71 10.85 -25.26 -15.67
C GLU A 71 10.55 -25.13 -14.18
N TYR A 72 11.42 -24.44 -13.44
CA TYR A 72 11.09 -23.96 -12.11
C TYR A 72 11.00 -22.44 -12.17
N LEU A 73 9.76 -21.96 -12.35
CA LEU A 73 9.39 -20.56 -12.28
C LEU A 73 9.70 -20.01 -10.88
N VAL A 74 10.86 -19.36 -10.72
CA VAL A 74 11.09 -18.51 -9.54
C VAL A 74 10.41 -17.18 -9.80
N ASP A 75 9.07 -17.19 -9.76
CA ASP A 75 8.24 -16.07 -10.20
C ASP A 75 8.33 -14.85 -9.27
N PHE A 76 8.60 -15.05 -7.98
CA PHE A 76 8.46 -13.97 -7.00
C PHE A 76 9.78 -13.33 -6.59
N LEU A 77 9.88 -12.02 -6.76
CA LEU A 77 11.00 -11.22 -6.27
C LEU A 77 10.74 -10.77 -4.82
N PRO A 78 11.77 -10.75 -3.95
CA PRO A 78 11.63 -10.23 -2.60
C PRO A 78 11.28 -8.73 -2.64
N LYS A 79 10.29 -8.35 -1.84
CA LYS A 79 9.80 -6.98 -1.65
C LYS A 79 9.61 -6.74 -0.15
N ILE A 80 9.44 -5.48 0.20
CA ILE A 80 9.05 -5.08 1.54
C ILE A 80 7.65 -4.49 1.48
N LYS A 81 6.75 -5.00 2.32
CA LYS A 81 5.47 -4.38 2.62
C LYS A 81 5.64 -3.48 3.83
N ILE A 82 5.23 -2.23 3.70
CA ILE A 82 5.18 -1.24 4.77
C ILE A 82 3.71 -0.94 5.04
N GLU A 83 3.33 -0.98 6.32
CA GLU A 83 2.00 -0.61 6.80
C GLU A 83 2.13 0.52 7.81
N VAL A 84 1.42 1.63 7.56
CA VAL A 84 1.46 2.84 8.39
C VAL A 84 0.05 3.32 8.67
N ALA A 85 -0.28 3.51 9.95
CA ALA A 85 -1.52 4.17 10.35
C ALA A 85 -1.26 5.67 10.54
N VAL A 86 -1.96 6.52 9.79
CA VAL A 86 -1.83 7.99 9.88
C VAL A 86 -3.19 8.63 10.08
N PRO A 87 -3.27 9.79 10.76
CA PRO A 87 -4.49 10.56 10.76
C PRO A 87 -4.75 11.16 9.37
N ASP A 88 -6.00 11.50 9.05
CA ASP A 88 -6.40 12.07 7.76
C ASP A 88 -5.54 13.27 7.32
N PRO A 89 -5.20 14.26 8.19
CA PRO A 89 -4.32 15.36 7.82
C PRO A 89 -2.86 14.96 7.51
N GLY A 90 -2.44 13.78 7.95
CA GLY A 90 -1.10 13.24 7.71
C GLY A 90 -1.01 12.32 6.49
N LEU A 91 -2.12 12.11 5.76
CA LEU A 91 -2.17 11.19 4.63
C LEU A 91 -1.27 11.64 3.47
N ASP A 92 -1.49 12.84 2.95
CA ASP A 92 -0.76 13.38 1.80
C ASP A 92 0.76 13.43 2.03
N PRO A 93 1.28 14.01 3.13
CA PRO A 93 2.72 14.03 3.37
C PRO A 93 3.31 12.63 3.57
N ALA A 94 2.56 11.68 4.13
CA ALA A 94 3.01 10.29 4.24
C ALA A 94 3.06 9.58 2.88
N LEU A 95 2.12 9.86 1.97
CA LEU A 95 2.14 9.32 0.61
C LEU A 95 3.34 9.87 -0.19
N GLU A 96 3.61 11.16 -0.08
CA GLU A 96 4.77 11.80 -0.72
C GLU A 96 6.09 11.23 -0.19
N ALA A 97 6.19 10.97 1.12
CA ALA A 97 7.37 10.37 1.73
C ALA A 97 7.67 8.93 1.27
N ILE A 98 6.65 8.19 0.80
CA ILE A 98 6.78 6.79 0.38
C ILE A 98 7.18 6.64 -1.10
N ALA A 99 6.86 7.62 -1.96
CA ALA A 99 7.05 7.56 -3.42
C ALA A 99 8.54 7.40 -3.85
#